data_AF-A0A0C3M445-F1
#
_entry.id   AF-A0A0C3M445-F1
#
_cell.length_a   1.000
_cell.length_b   1.000
_cell.length_c   1.000
_cell.angle_alpha   90.00
_cell.angle_beta   90.00
_cell.angle_gamma   90.00
#
_symmetry.space_group_name_H-M   'P 1'
#
loop_
_entity.id
_entity.type
_entity.pdbx_description
1 polymer ?
#
loop_
_entity_poly.entity_id
_entity_poly.type
_entity_poly.pdbx_seq_one_letter_code
_entity_poly.pdbx_strand_id
1 'polypeptide(L)' 'MVYRMLDEEGLYIGASSALNVEAARQLALKLGPGKTVVTILCDGAYRYQTRLFSRKWLESKNLVGAIPDHLQKYIILP' A
#
# COMPACT_ATOMS: atom_id res chain seq x y z
N MET A 1 0.16 0.19 3.78
CA MET A 1 -1.00 0.55 2.94
C MET A 1 -1.13 -0.34 1.70
N VAL A 2 -0.09 -0.50 0.86
CA VAL A 2 -0.15 -1.35 -0.37
C VAL A 2 -0.79 -2.72 -0.11
N TYR A 3 -0.28 -3.50 0.84
CA TYR A 3 -0.83 -4.84 1.12
C TYR A 3 -2.24 -4.83 1.74
N ARG A 4 -2.57 -3.81 2.54
CA ARG A 4 -3.92 -3.65 3.11
C ARG A 4 -4.96 -3.42 2.02
N MET A 5 -4.65 -2.57 1.04
CA MET A 5 -5.55 -2.33 -0.10
C MET A 5 -5.80 -3.61 -0.89
N LEU A 6 -4.80 -4.51 -0.99
CA LEU A 6 -4.98 -5.80 -1.64
C LEU A 6 -5.78 -6.79 -0.77
N ASP A 7 -5.51 -6.86 0.53
CA ASP A 7 -6.11 -7.81 1.47
C ASP A 7 -7.56 -7.47 1.84
N GLU A 8 -7.83 -6.19 2.11
CA GLU A 8 -9.10 -5.69 2.65
C GLU A 8 -10.06 -5.24 1.54
N GLU A 9 -9.54 -4.63 0.48
CA GLU A 9 -10.35 -3.98 -0.58
C GLU A 9 -10.23 -4.65 -1.95
N GLY A 10 -9.35 -5.64 -2.11
CA GLY A 10 -9.09 -6.31 -3.40
C GLY A 10 -8.44 -5.42 -4.46
N LEU A 11 -7.84 -4.30 -4.06
CA LEU A 11 -7.26 -3.30 -4.97
C LEU A 11 -5.75 -3.49 -5.15
N TYR A 12 -5.35 -3.90 -6.36
CA TYR A 12 -3.95 -4.14 -6.72
C TYR A 12 -3.25 -2.88 -7.26
N ILE A 13 -2.76 -2.02 -6.36
CA ILE A 13 -2.29 -0.66 -6.69
C ILE A 13 -0.78 -0.44 -6.47
N GLY A 14 -0.23 0.53 -7.20
CA GLY A 14 1.15 1.00 -7.04
C GLY A 14 1.41 1.76 -5.73
N ALA A 15 2.69 2.03 -5.47
CA ALA A 15 3.14 2.67 -4.23
C ALA A 15 2.64 4.12 -4.07
N SER A 16 2.63 4.90 -5.15
CA SER A 16 2.12 6.28 -5.15
C SER A 16 0.64 6.33 -4.79
N SER A 17 -0.17 5.45 -5.38
CA SER A 17 -1.58 5.27 -5.05
C SER A 17 -1.78 4.96 -3.56
N ALA A 18 -0.98 4.05 -3.01
CA ALA A 18 -1.07 3.70 -1.59
C ALA A 18 -0.68 4.87 -0.66
N LEU A 19 0.29 5.69 -1.04
CA LEU A 19 0.63 6.92 -0.31
C LEU A 19 -0.50 7.96 -0.39
N ASN A 20 -1.09 8.13 -1.57
CA ASN A 20 -2.23 9.01 -1.80
C ASN A 20 -3.44 8.61 -0.96
N VAL A 21 -3.71 7.31 -0.82
CA VAL A 21 -4.78 6.78 0.04
C VAL A 21 -4.49 7.05 1.51
N GLU A 22 -3.26 6.80 1.99
CA GLU A 22 -2.92 7.10 3.39
C GLU A 22 -3.01 8.61 3.67
N ALA A 23 -2.56 9.47 2.76
CA ALA A 23 -2.70 10.92 2.90
C ALA A 23 -4.18 11.36 2.93
N ALA A 24 -5.02 10.78 2.06
CA ALA A 24 -6.45 11.05 2.04
C ALA A 24 -7.13 10.61 3.35
N ARG A 25 -6.77 9.43 3.88
CA ARG A 25 -7.27 8.92 5.17
C ARG A 25 -6.89 9.88 6.30
N GLN A 26 -5.63 10.32 6.34
CA GLN A 26 -5.15 11.27 7.34
C GLN A 26 -5.87 12.62 7.24
N LEU A 27 -6.12 13.13 6.02
CA LEU A 27 -6.87 14.36 5.81
C LEU A 27 -8.34 14.19 6.25
N ALA A 28 -8.99 13.08 5.91
CA ALA A 28 -10.35 12.80 6.32
C ALA A 28 -10.49 12.78 7.86
N LEU A 29 -9.55 12.16 8.57
CA LEU A 29 -9.51 12.19 10.04
C LEU A 29 -9.36 13.61 10.59
N LYS A 30 -8.54 14.45 9.96
CA LYS A 30 -8.34 15.85 10.37
C LYS A 30 -9.56 16.73 10.12
N LEU A 31 -10.27 16.51 9.01
CA LEU A 31 -11.45 17.30 8.64
C LEU A 31 -12.70 16.91 9.45
N GLY A 32 -12.73 15.69 10.00
CA GLY A 32 -13.85 15.17 10.77
C GLY A 32 -14.97 14.54 9.90
N PRO A 33 -16.01 14.00 10.56
CA PRO A 33 -17.07 13.25 9.88
C PRO A 33 -17.93 14.12 8.96
N GLY A 34 -18.58 13.49 7.98
CA GLY A 34 -19.47 14.16 7.01
C GLY A 34 -18.74 14.90 5.88
N LYS A 35 -17.44 14.71 5.73
CA LYS A 35 -16.62 15.27 4.64
C LYS A 35 -16.20 14.18 3.66
N THR A 36 -16.22 14.52 2.37
CA THR A 36 -15.75 13.64 1.29
C THR A 36 -14.36 14.07 0.86
N VAL A 37 -13.39 13.17 0.99
CA VAL A 37 -12.02 13.37 0.49
C VAL A 37 -11.80 12.46 -0.71
N VAL A 38 -11.28 13.02 -1.80
CA VAL A 38 -10.97 12.28 -3.03
C VAL A 38 -9.47 12.30 -3.25
N THR A 39 -8.93 11.19 -3.74
CA THR A 39 -7.53 11.05 -4.13
C THR A 39 -7.41 10.19 -5.38
N ILE A 40 -6.22 10.14 -5.96
CA ILE A 40 -5.97 9.47 -7.24
C ILE A 40 -5.22 8.16 -7.01
N LEU A 41 -5.73 7.08 -7.60
CA LEU A 41 -5.00 5.82 -7.79
C LEU A 41 -4.32 5.88 -9.17
N CYS A 42 -3.00 6.10 -9.17
CA CYS A 42 -2.24 6.44 -10.37
C CYS A 42 -2.05 5.25 -11.32
N ASP A 43 -1.64 4.11 -10.80
CA ASP A 43 -1.43 2.88 -11.55
C ASP A 43 -1.47 1.62 -10.66
N GLY A 44 -1.38 0.46 -11.32
CA GLY A 44 -1.40 -0.87 -10.70
C GLY A 44 -0.01 -1.38 -10.30
N ALA A 45 0.02 -2.28 -9.31
CA ALA A 45 1.28 -2.78 -8.74
C ALA A 45 2.09 -3.69 -9.68
N TYR A 46 1.51 -4.20 -10.77
CA TYR A 46 2.19 -5.08 -11.74
C TYR A 46 3.49 -4.47 -12.29
N ARG A 47 3.56 -3.14 -12.40
CA ARG A 47 4.74 -2.40 -12.88
C ARG A 47 5.90 -2.42 -11.88
N TYR A 48 5.60 -2.67 -10.61
CA TYR A 48 6.54 -2.59 -9.48
C TYR A 48 6.64 -3.90 -8.70
N GLN A 49 6.04 -4.98 -9.22
CA GLN A 49 5.88 -6.24 -8.50
C GLN A 49 7.22 -6.79 -8.00
N THR A 50 8.26 -6.73 -8.83
CA THR A 50 9.64 -7.18 -8.53
C THR A 50 10.34 -6.39 -7.43
N ARG A 51 9.74 -5.29 -6.97
CA ARG A 51 10.19 -4.50 -5.81
C ARG A 51 9.21 -4.65 -4.65
N LEU A 52 7.94 -4.28 -4.87
CA LEU A 52 6.91 -4.23 -3.83
C LEU A 52 6.53 -5.60 -3.28
N PHE A 53 6.75 -6.69 -4.00
CA PHE A 53 6.36 -8.04 -3.58
C PHE A 53 7.57 -8.99 -3.51
N SER A 54 8.80 -8.45 -3.61
CA SER A 54 10.07 -9.20 -3.50
C SER A 54 10.64 -9.13 -2.10
N ARG A 55 10.87 -10.30 -1.49
CA ARG A 55 11.49 -10.42 -0.17
C ARG A 55 12.88 -9.81 -0.17
N LYS A 56 13.74 -10.22 -1.10
CA LYS A 56 15.10 -9.68 -1.25
C LYS A 56 15.10 -8.17 -1.40
N TRP A 57 14.20 -7.59 -2.20
CA TRP A 57 14.16 -6.15 -2.38
C TRP A 57 13.75 -5.43 -1.08
N LEU A 58 12.71 -5.90 -0.39
CA LEU A 58 12.24 -5.31 0.86
C LEU A 58 13.28 -5.42 1.97
N GLU A 59 13.96 -6.56 2.08
CA GLU A 59 15.08 -6.75 3.02
C GLU A 59 16.23 -5.80 2.72
N SER A 60 16.60 -5.63 1.44
CA SER A 60 17.65 -4.67 1.04
C SER A 60 17.32 -3.20 1.39
N LYS A 61 16.06 -2.92 1.69
CA LYS A 61 15.56 -1.60 2.10
C LYS A 61 15.14 -1.54 3.57
N ASN A 62 15.34 -2.61 4.34
CA ASN A 62 14.88 -2.75 5.73
C ASN A 62 13.37 -2.48 5.90
N LEU A 63 12.56 -2.88 4.91
CA LEU A 63 11.12 -2.61 4.90
C LEU A 63 10.26 -3.77 5.39
N VAL A 64 10.81 -5.00 5.50
CA VAL A 64 10.02 -6.18 5.92
C VAL A 64 9.38 -5.96 7.30
N GLY A 65 10.13 -5.40 8.25
CA GLY A 65 9.62 -5.11 9.60
C GLY A 65 8.52 -4.04 9.66
N ALA A 66 8.32 -3.25 8.60
CA ALA A 66 7.22 -2.29 8.50
C ALA A 66 5.91 -2.95 8.03
N ILE A 67 5.94 -4.24 7.67
CA ILE A 67 4.80 -4.98 7.13
C ILE A 67 4.26 -5.89 8.24
N PRO A 68 2.98 -5.73 8.66
CA PRO A 68 2.35 -6.63 9.62
C PRO A 68 2.45 -8.10 9.19
N ASP A 69 2.72 -9.00 10.14
CA ASP A 69 3.01 -10.42 9.86
C ASP A 69 1.96 -11.11 8.98
N HIS A 70 0.68 -10.87 9.25
CA HIS A 70 -0.43 -11.45 8.46
C HIS A 70 -0.47 -10.97 7.00
N LEU A 71 0.14 -9.81 6.69
CA LEU A 71 0.24 -9.27 5.34
C LEU A 71 1.51 -9.71 4.62
N GLN A 72 2.50 -10.27 5.33
CA GLN A 72 3.73 -10.75 4.70
C GLN A 72 3.49 -11.95 3.76
N LYS A 73 2.31 -12.59 3.83
CA LYS A 73 1.85 -13.60 2.84
C LYS A 73 1.85 -13.10 1.39
N TYR A 74 1.80 -11.77 1.19
CA TYR A 74 1.87 -11.16 -0.14
C TYR A 74 3.29 -10.95 -0.66
N ILE A 75 4.32 -11.15 0.17
CA ILE A 75 5.73 -11.10 -0.27
C ILE A 75 6.07 -12.45 -0.93
N ILE A 76 5.55 -12.65 -2.15
CA ILE A 76 5.59 -13.93 -2.87
C ILE A 76 6.81 -14.07 -3.80
N LEU A 77 7.47 -12.96 -4.14
CA LEU A 77 8.66 -12.99 -4.99
C LEU A 77 9.92 -13.11 -4.13
N PRO A 78 10.95 -13.84 -4.63
CA PRO A 78 12.22 -13.97 -3.93
C PRO A 78 12.91 -12.63 -3.72
#